data_AF-A0A6V7HV68-F1
#
_entry.id   AF-A0A6V7HV68-F1
#
_cell.length_a   1.000
_cell.length_b   1.000
_cell.length_c   1.000
_cell.angle_alpha   90.00
_cell.angle_beta   90.00
_cell.angle_gamma   90.00
#
_symmetry.space_group_name_H-M   'P 1'
#
loop_
_entity.id
_entity.type
_entity.pdbx_description
1 polymer ?
#
loop_
_entity_poly.entity_id
_entity_poly.type
_entity_poly.pdbx_seq_one_letter_code
_entity_poly.pdbx_strand_id
1 'polypeptide(L)' 'KCVKARALYDNIAEAPDELAFRKGDVLTVLEQNTASLEGWWLCSLRGRQ' A
#
# COMPACT_ATOMS: atom_id res chain seq x y z
N LYS A 1 12.03 10.95 -2.06
CA LYS A 1 11.04 11.60 -1.16
C LYS A 1 10.09 10.53 -0.67
N CYS A 2 9.89 10.36 0.65
CA CYS A 2 8.86 9.45 1.15
C CYS A 2 7.48 10.10 0.97
N VAL A 3 6.69 9.61 0.03
CA VAL A 3 5.31 10.06 -0.16
C VAL A 3 4.41 9.30 0.81
N LYS A 4 3.45 10.00 1.41
CA LYS A 4 2.41 9.39 2.25
C LYS A 4 1.10 9.34 1.48
N ALA A 5 0.42 8.20 1.55
CA ALA A 5 -0.91 8.01 0.99
C ALA A 5 -1.90 7.69 2.10
N ARG A 6 -3.14 8.19 1.99
CA ARG A 6 -4.21 7.86 2.93
C ARG A 6 -5.19 6.92 2.24
N ALA A 7 -5.47 5.79 2.87
CA ALA A 7 -6.48 4.86 2.41
C ALA A 7 -7.87 5.50 2.46
N LEU A 8 -8.54 5.57 1.32
CA LEU A 8 -9.90 6.10 1.22
C LEU A 8 -10.96 5.03 1.55
N TYR A 9 -10.57 3.76 1.43
CA TYR A 9 -11.38 2.56 1.63
C TYR A 9 -10.56 1.51 2.37
N ASP A 10 -11.23 0.48 2.88
CA ASP A 10 -10.57 -0.71 3.41
C ASP A 10 -10.00 -1.55 2.25
N ASN A 11 -8.90 -2.24 2.50
CA ASN A 11 -8.36 -3.28 1.63
C ASN A 11 -8.16 -4.57 2.43
N ILE A 12 -8.83 -5.63 2.01
CA ILE A 12 -8.60 -6.98 2.51
C ILE A 12 -7.62 -7.62 1.54
N ALA A 13 -6.46 -8.06 2.03
CA ALA A 13 -5.48 -8.74 1.20
C ALA A 13 -6.05 -10.07 0.67
N GLU A 14 -6.03 -10.26 -0.63
CA GLU A 14 -6.45 -11.49 -1.32
C GLU A 14 -5.28 -12.46 -1.51
N ALA A 15 -4.04 -11.94 -1.48
CA ALA A 15 -2.80 -12.72 -1.57
C ALA A 15 -1.80 -12.38 -0.44
N PRO A 16 -0.85 -13.27 -0.11
CA PRO A 16 0.10 -13.06 1.00
C PRO A 16 1.02 -11.83 0.83
N ASP A 17 1.30 -11.45 -0.41
CA ASP A 17 2.11 -10.30 -0.81
C ASP A 17 1.32 -8.99 -0.85
N GLU A 18 -0.01 -9.04 -0.72
CA GLU A 18 -0.84 -7.85 -0.60
C GLU A 18 -0.88 -7.32 0.83
N LEU A 19 -0.98 -6.00 0.93
CA LEU A 19 -1.06 -5.29 2.19
C LEU A 19 -2.52 -5.06 2.58
N ALA A 20 -2.94 -5.62 3.71
CA ALA A 20 -4.24 -5.29 4.30
C ALA A 20 -4.16 -3.95 5.06
N PHE A 21 -5.14 -3.07 4.85
CA PHE A 21 -5.23 -1.76 5.51
C PHE A 21 -6.69 -1.31 5.65
N ARG A 22 -6.94 -0.32 6.49
CA ARG A 22 -8.29 0.25 6.71
C ARG A 22 -8.38 1.67 6.20
N LYS A 23 -9.59 2.11 5.87
CA LYS A 23 -9.93 3.51 5.60
C LYS A 23 -9.37 4.40 6.70
N GLY A 24 -8.65 5.44 6.28
CA GLY A 24 -7.99 6.38 7.16
C GLY A 24 -6.55 6.02 7.55
N ASP A 25 -6.09 4.78 7.31
CA ASP A 25 -4.68 4.43 7.50
C ASP A 25 -3.80 5.29 6.57
N VAL A 26 -2.63 5.68 7.08
CA VAL A 26 -1.62 6.43 6.32
C VAL A 26 -0.44 5.52 6.03
N LEU A 27 -0.27 5.19 4.76
CA LEU A 27 0.78 4.32 4.24
C LEU A 27 1.99 5.14 3.78
N THR A 28 3.16 4.53 3.85
CA THR A 28 4.37 5.06 3.19
C THR A 28 4.48 4.44 1.82
N VAL A 29 4.42 5.24 0.75
CA VAL A 29 4.63 4.77 -0.61
C VAL A 29 6.13 4.62 -0.84
N LEU A 30 6.57 3.40 -1.16
CA LEU A 30 7.97 3.06 -1.41
C LEU A 30 8.26 3.06 -2.91
N GLU A 31 7.35 2.49 -3.70
CA GLU A 31 7.44 2.39 -5.16
C GLU A 31 6.04 2.46 -5.77
N GLN A 32 5.91 3.15 -6.90
CA GLN A 32 4.68 3.20 -7.69
C GLN A 32 4.85 2.38 -8.96
N ASN A 33 3.79 1.68 -9.36
CA ASN A 33 3.79 0.76 -10.51
C ASN A 33 4.87 -0.32 -10.38
N THR A 34 4.92 -0.94 -9.19
CA THR A 34 5.93 -1.93 -8.82
C THR A 34 5.91 -3.13 -9.75
N ALA A 35 7.08 -3.67 -10.09
CA ALA A 35 7.21 -4.82 -11.01
C ALA A 35 6.44 -4.64 -12.33
N SER A 36 6.32 -3.40 -12.81
CA SER A 36 5.56 -3.03 -14.01
C SER A 36 4.04 -3.30 -13.92
N LEU A 37 3.50 -3.43 -12.71
CA LEU A 37 2.07 -3.55 -12.46
C LEU A 37 1.46 -2.15 -12.30
N GLU A 38 0.85 -1.63 -13.37
CA GLU A 38 0.21 -0.32 -13.35
C GLU A 38 -0.92 -0.28 -12.30
N GLY A 39 -0.91 0.75 -11.46
CA GLY A 39 -1.88 0.92 -10.37
C GLY A 39 -1.53 0.20 -9.07
N TRP A 40 -0.50 -0.66 -9.06
CA TRP A 40 -0.04 -1.36 -7.86
C TRP A 40 1.20 -0.69 -7.27
N TRP A 41 1.10 -0.31 -6.01
CA TRP A 41 2.14 0.45 -5.33
C TRP A 41 2.67 -0.35 -4.15
N LEU A 42 3.99 -0.48 -4.06
CA LEU A 42 4.63 -1.05 -2.90
C LEU A 42 4.56 -0.04 -1.76
N CYS A 43 3.93 -0.43 -0.66
CA CYS A 43 3.67 0.45 0.48
C CYS A 43 4.13 -0.21 1.77
N SER A 44 4.46 0.61 2.78
CA SER A 44 4.69 0.11 4.14
C SER A 44 3.64 0.64 5.12
N LEU A 45 3.11 -0.26 5.93
CA LEU A 45 2.20 0.02 7.04
C LEU A 45 2.51 -0.90 8.23
N ARG A 46 2.75 -0.29 9.40
CA ARG A 46 2.94 -1.01 10.68
C ARG A 46 4.02 -2.11 10.63
N GLY A 47 5.10 -1.87 9.88
CA GLY A 47 6.22 -2.80 9.75
C GLY A 47 6.02 -3.91 8.70
N ARG A 48 4.87 -3.94 8.01
CA ARG A 48 4.64 -4.80 6.85
C ARG A 48 4.85 -4.02 5.55
N GLN A 49 5.24 -4.73 4.49
CA GLN A 49 5.34 -4.27 3.11
C GLN A 49 4.61 -5.27 2.23
#